data_AF-A0A534ZIA6-F1
#
_entry.id   AF-A0A534ZIA6-F1
#
_cell.length_a   1.000
_cell.length_b   1.000
_cell.length_c   1.000
_cell.angle_alpha   90.00
_cell.angle_beta   90.00
_cell.angle_gamma   90.00
#
_symmetry.space_group_name_H-M   'P 1'
#
loop_
_entity.id
_entity.type
_entity.pdbx_description
1 polymer ?
#
loop_
_entity_poly.entity_id
_entity_poly.type
_entity_poly.pdbx_seq_one_letter_code
_entity_poly.pdbx_strand_id
1 'polypeptide(L)'
;MRRLALVVATGLVFAAGVARAQEHPEMEAARKDLESAKAHLQAAAKDYGGHRKQAVGDIDRALGQIKEGLATVEKKEQKIEHKEQKLERKDTRTQHKLENLKAKEQQMQQK
;
A
#
# COMPACT_ATOMS: atom_id res chain seq x y z
N MET A 1 -6.87 20.94 52.60
CA MET A 1 -6.04 19.78 52.21
C MET A 1 -6.14 19.60 50.70
N ARG A 2 -5.05 19.89 49.97
CA ARG A 2 -4.95 19.81 48.51
C ARG A 2 -4.82 18.35 48.09
N ARG A 3 -5.79 17.80 47.34
CA ARG A 3 -5.60 16.57 46.56
C ARG A 3 -5.31 16.97 45.13
N LEU A 4 -4.02 17.05 44.82
CA LEU A 4 -3.50 17.08 43.45
C LEU A 4 -3.80 15.72 42.81
N ALA A 5 -4.81 15.66 41.94
CA ALA A 5 -5.00 14.54 41.04
C ALA A 5 -4.22 14.84 39.76
N LEU A 6 -3.04 14.25 39.68
CA LEU A 6 -2.14 14.29 38.54
C LEU A 6 -2.75 13.40 37.45
N VAL A 7 -3.50 13.99 36.53
CA VAL A 7 -3.98 13.29 35.33
C VAL A 7 -2.82 13.20 34.36
N VAL A 8 -2.13 12.06 34.40
CA VAL A 8 -1.19 11.64 33.36
C VAL A 8 -2.01 11.39 32.09
N ALA A 9 -2.10 12.41 31.25
CA ALA A 9 -2.63 12.28 29.90
C ALA A 9 -1.59 11.58 29.02
N THR A 10 -1.47 10.26 29.15
CA THR A 10 -0.83 9.40 28.14
C THR A 10 -1.75 9.33 26.93
N GLY A 11 -1.81 10.43 26.19
CA GLY A 11 -2.36 10.49 24.84
C GLY A 11 -1.23 10.45 23.82
N LEU A 12 -0.43 9.38 23.81
CA LEU A 12 0.42 9.09 22.65
C LEU A 12 -0.49 8.54 21.55
N VAL A 13 -1.20 9.46 20.89
CA VAL A 13 -1.83 9.18 19.60
C VAL A 13 -0.67 8.97 18.63
N PHE A 14 -0.33 7.70 18.41
CA PHE A 14 0.59 7.26 17.37
C PHE A 14 -0.12 7.46 16.02
N ALA A 15 -0.24 8.72 15.59
CA ALA A 15 -0.58 9.05 14.22
C ALA A 15 0.65 8.79 13.36
N ALA A 16 1.01 7.51 13.20
CA ALA A 16 1.85 7.09 12.09
C ALA A 16 1.01 7.30 10.84
N GLY A 17 1.10 8.51 10.28
CA GLY A 17 0.72 8.75 8.90
C GLY A 17 1.45 7.72 8.07
N VAL A 18 0.73 6.72 7.60
CA VAL A 18 1.25 5.75 6.64
C VAL A 18 1.42 6.54 5.36
N ALA A 19 2.55 7.25 5.25
CA ALA A 19 3.11 7.58 3.96
C ALA A 19 3.24 6.23 3.28
N ARG A 20 2.30 5.92 2.38
CA ARG A 20 2.39 4.75 1.53
C ARG A 20 3.59 5.02 0.64
N ALA A 21 4.77 4.64 1.12
CA ALA A 21 5.97 4.59 0.33
C ALA A 21 5.60 3.82 -0.93
N GLN A 22 6.01 4.35 -2.10
CA GLN A 22 5.84 3.69 -3.39
C GLN A 22 6.05 2.18 -3.19
N GLU A 23 5.02 1.36 -3.38
CA GLU A 23 5.00 -0.03 -2.86
C GLU A 23 6.15 -0.89 -3.43
N HIS A 24 6.75 -0.46 -4.55
CA HIS A 24 7.90 -1.09 -5.19
C HIS A 24 8.96 -0.06 -5.66
N PRO A 25 9.79 0.48 -4.75
CA PRO A 25 10.73 1.55 -5.09
C PRO A 25 11.78 1.11 -6.13
N GLU A 26 12.24 -0.15 -6.06
CA GLU A 26 13.26 -0.68 -6.97
C GLU A 26 12.74 -0.85 -8.41
N MET A 27 11.52 -1.36 -8.58
CA MET A 27 10.91 -1.54 -9.90
C MET A 27 10.62 -0.19 -10.57
N GLU A 28 10.23 0.79 -9.77
CA GLU A 28 9.99 2.17 -10.20
C GLU A 28 11.29 2.90 -10.55
N ALA A 29 12.36 2.69 -9.77
CA ALA A 29 13.68 3.19 -10.07
C ALA A 29 14.21 2.60 -11.39
N ALA A 30 14.15 1.28 -11.55
CA ALA A 30 14.56 0.60 -12.78
C ALA A 30 13.78 1.11 -14.01
N ARG A 31 12.47 1.37 -13.88
CA ARG A 31 11.66 1.97 -14.95
C ARG A 31 12.22 3.33 -15.37
N LYS A 32 12.48 4.22 -14.39
CA LYS A 32 13.01 5.57 -14.64
C LYS A 32 14.39 5.54 -15.28
N ASP A 33 15.27 4.66 -14.82
CA ASP A 33 16.61 4.51 -15.36
C ASP A 33 16.57 4.05 -16.83
N LEU A 34 15.68 3.10 -17.15
CA LEU A 34 15.47 2.63 -18.51
C LEU A 34 14.85 3.71 -19.42
N GLU A 35 13.88 4.49 -18.92
CA GLU A 35 13.31 5.64 -19.65
C GLU A 35 14.39 6.69 -19.97
N SER A 36 15.26 6.98 -19.01
CA SER A 36 16.40 7.88 -19.20
C SER A 36 17.39 7.34 -20.23
N ALA A 37 17.79 6.07 -20.10
CA ALA A 37 18.68 5.41 -21.07
C ALA A 37 18.09 5.43 -22.49
N LYS A 38 16.79 5.18 -22.63
CA LYS A 38 16.09 5.27 -23.91
C LYS A 38 16.16 6.68 -24.49
N ALA A 39 15.92 7.72 -23.70
CA ALA A 39 16.02 9.10 -24.14
C ALA A 39 17.43 9.44 -24.66
N HIS A 40 18.48 9.01 -23.93
CA HIS A 40 19.86 9.18 -24.38
C HIS A 40 20.15 8.46 -25.70
N LEU A 41 19.68 7.22 -25.86
CA LEU A 41 19.83 6.46 -27.11
C LEU A 41 19.05 7.09 -28.27
N GLN A 42 17.89 7.67 -28.02
CA GLN A 42 17.10 8.35 -29.05
C GLN A 42 17.74 9.67 -29.49
N ALA A 43 18.41 10.38 -28.58
CA ALA A 43 19.14 11.60 -28.88
C ALA A 43 20.48 11.37 -29.60
N ALA A 44 21.00 10.14 -29.60
CA ALA A 44 22.27 9.83 -30.23
C ALA A 44 22.22 9.97 -31.76
N ALA A 45 23.19 10.71 -32.33
CA ALA A 45 23.18 11.11 -33.74
C ALA A 45 23.44 9.97 -34.74
N LYS A 46 24.11 8.89 -34.32
CA LYS A 46 24.48 7.75 -35.19
C LYS A 46 23.76 6.49 -34.75
N ASP A 47 23.50 5.59 -35.68
CA ASP A 47 22.84 4.31 -35.38
C ASP A 47 23.80 3.24 -34.82
N TYR A 48 25.10 3.52 -34.81
CA TYR A 48 26.18 2.63 -34.36
C TYR A 48 26.03 1.21 -34.92
N GLY A 49 25.90 1.07 -36.25
CA GLY A 49 25.71 -0.23 -36.90
C GLY A 49 24.34 -0.88 -36.64
N GLY A 50 23.36 -0.11 -36.17
CA GLY A 50 22.02 -0.60 -35.82
C GLY A 50 21.84 -0.94 -34.34
N HIS A 51 22.93 -1.00 -33.57
CA HIS A 51 22.89 -1.34 -32.15
C HIS A 51 22.07 -0.35 -31.33
N ARG A 52 22.04 0.94 -31.71
CA ARG A 52 21.21 1.94 -31.02
C ARG A 52 19.72 1.60 -31.12
N LYS A 53 19.23 1.28 -32.32
CA LYS A 53 17.82 0.84 -32.50
C LYS A 53 17.53 -0.45 -31.75
N GLN A 54 18.44 -1.42 -31.80
CA GLN A 54 18.29 -2.68 -31.09
C GLN A 54 18.18 -2.44 -29.57
N ALA A 55 19.07 -1.65 -29.00
CA ALA A 55 19.05 -1.31 -27.57
C ALA A 55 17.74 -0.60 -27.17
N VAL A 56 17.22 0.32 -27.99
CA VAL A 56 15.91 0.94 -27.74
C VAL A 56 14.80 -0.11 -27.73
N GLY A 57 14.81 -1.05 -28.68
CA GLY A 57 13.84 -2.15 -28.72
C GLY A 57 13.95 -3.08 -27.51
N ASP A 58 15.15 -3.32 -26.99
CA ASP A 58 15.39 -4.14 -25.81
C ASP A 58 14.86 -3.45 -24.54
N ILE A 59 15.09 -2.14 -24.43
CA ILE A 59 14.54 -1.31 -23.35
C ILE A 59 13.01 -1.31 -23.37
N ASP A 60 12.38 -1.20 -24.55
CA ASP A 60 10.92 -1.22 -24.65
C ASP A 60 10.31 -2.54 -24.15
N ARG A 61 10.98 -3.66 -24.43
CA ARG A 61 10.56 -4.97 -23.89
C ARG A 61 10.73 -5.04 -22.38
N ALA A 62 11.84 -4.53 -21.85
CA ALA A 62 12.07 -4.48 -20.40
C ALA A 62 11.03 -3.61 -19.67
N LEU A 63 10.72 -2.42 -20.21
CA LEU A 63 9.68 -1.54 -19.68
C LEU A 63 8.30 -2.20 -19.67
N GLY A 64 7.98 -2.97 -20.73
CA GLY A 64 6.76 -3.78 -20.79
C GLY A 64 6.67 -4.80 -19.65
N GLN A 65 7.76 -5.54 -19.40
CA GLN A 65 7.82 -6.53 -18.32
C GLN A 65 7.71 -5.89 -16.92
N ILE A 66 8.35 -4.74 -16.70
CA ILE A 66 8.23 -4.00 -15.43
C ILE A 66 6.78 -3.59 -15.18
N LYS A 67 6.11 -3.04 -16.21
CA LYS A 67 4.70 -2.64 -16.11
C LYS A 67 3.79 -3.82 -15.80
N GLU A 68 3.98 -4.95 -16.47
CA GLU A 68 3.22 -6.18 -16.20
C GLU A 68 3.47 -6.71 -14.78
N GLY A 69 4.73 -6.69 -14.33
CA GLY A 69 5.11 -7.07 -12.98
C GLY A 69 4.41 -6.23 -11.92
N LEU A 70 4.46 -4.90 -12.03
CA LEU A 70 3.80 -3.97 -11.12
C LEU A 70 2.27 -4.20 -11.08
N ALA A 71 1.64 -4.37 -12.24
CA ALA A 71 0.20 -4.63 -12.32
C ALA A 71 -0.24 -5.94 -11.63
N THR A 72 0.67 -6.92 -11.48
CA THR A 72 0.35 -8.16 -10.74
C THR A 72 0.26 -7.94 -9.25
N VAL A 73 1.03 -6.99 -8.71
CA VAL A 73 1.04 -6.70 -7.27
C VAL A 73 -0.13 -5.81 -6.89
N GLU A 74 -0.44 -4.78 -7.69
CA GLU A 74 -1.64 -3.94 -7.50
C GLU A 74 -2.92 -4.80 -7.38
N LYS A 75 -3.06 -5.82 -8.24
CA LYS A 75 -4.20 -6.75 -8.18
C LYS A 75 -4.22 -7.61 -6.93
N LYS A 76 -3.07 -7.94 -6.35
CA LYS A 76 -2.98 -8.70 -5.09
C LYS A 76 -3.34 -7.79 -3.92
N GLU A 77 -2.86 -6.56 -3.90
CA GLU A 77 -3.14 -5.56 -2.87
C GLU A 77 -4.63 -5.23 -2.80
N GLN A 78 -5.28 -4.98 -3.93
CA GLN A 78 -6.74 -4.77 -3.97
C GLN A 78 -7.53 -5.96 -3.40
N LYS A 79 -7.06 -7.19 -3.63
CA LYS A 79 -7.69 -8.39 -3.06
C LYS A 79 -7.48 -8.51 -1.56
N ILE A 80 -6.33 -8.07 -1.06
CA ILE A 80 -6.03 -8.03 0.37
C ILE A 80 -6.93 -6.98 1.03
N GLU A 81 -6.98 -5.76 0.49
CA GLU A 81 -7.82 -4.69 1.00
C GLU A 81 -9.31 -5.10 1.04
N HIS A 82 -9.81 -5.72 -0.03
CA HIS A 82 -11.19 -6.21 -0.05
C HIS A 82 -11.45 -7.30 1.01
N LYS A 83 -10.47 -8.17 1.27
CA LYS A 83 -10.57 -9.16 2.35
C LYS A 83 -10.55 -8.50 3.72
N GLU A 84 -9.69 -7.50 3.93
CA GLU A 84 -9.62 -6.72 5.17
C GLU A 84 -10.95 -6.04 5.45
N GLN A 85 -11.51 -5.31 4.49
CA GLN A 85 -12.84 -4.70 4.63
C GLN A 85 -13.92 -5.74 4.96
N LYS A 86 -13.85 -6.94 4.38
CA LYS A 86 -14.79 -8.04 4.69
C LYS A 86 -14.60 -8.58 6.11
N LEU A 87 -13.37 -8.60 6.62
CA LEU A 87 -13.07 -8.99 8.00
C LEU A 87 -13.56 -7.91 8.98
N GLU A 88 -13.30 -6.63 8.70
CA GLU A 88 -13.78 -5.51 9.51
C GLU A 88 -15.32 -5.50 9.64
N ARG A 89 -16.03 -5.75 8.52
CA ARG A 89 -17.50 -5.90 8.53
C ARG A 89 -17.98 -7.09 9.37
N LYS A 90 -17.20 -8.16 9.47
CA LYS A 90 -17.53 -9.32 10.31
C LYS A 90 -17.23 -9.04 11.77
N ASP A 91 -16.13 -8.37 12.07
CA ASP A 91 -15.72 -8.01 13.43
C ASP A 91 -16.71 -7.03 14.03
N THR A 92 -17.05 -5.96 13.32
CA THR A 92 -18.10 -5.00 13.73
C THR A 92 -19.44 -5.70 14.01
N ARG A 93 -19.87 -6.62 13.13
CA ARG A 93 -21.09 -7.40 13.36
C ARG A 93 -21.00 -8.29 14.60
N THR A 94 -19.83 -8.85 14.88
CA THR A 94 -19.60 -9.71 16.05
C THR A 94 -19.56 -8.89 17.33
N GLN A 95 -18.92 -7.72 17.30
CA GLN A 95 -18.91 -6.76 18.40
C GLN A 95 -20.32 -6.29 18.74
N HIS A 96 -21.13 -5.89 17.75
CA HIS A 96 -22.52 -5.50 17.97
C HIS A 96 -23.35 -6.65 18.56
N LYS A 97 -23.12 -7.91 18.15
CA LYS A 97 -23.78 -9.07 18.76
C LYS A 97 -23.35 -9.26 20.22
N LEU A 98 -22.06 -9.12 20.50
CA LEU A 98 -21.51 -9.26 21.85
C LEU A 98 -22.07 -8.19 22.79
N GLU A 99 -22.17 -6.94 22.32
CA GLU A 99 -22.77 -5.84 23.08
C GLU A 99 -24.25 -6.12 23.39
N ASN A 100 -25.03 -6.54 22.39
CA ASN A 100 -26.43 -6.91 22.59
C ASN A 100 -26.61 -8.06 23.59
N LEU A 101 -25.71 -9.05 23.57
CA LEU A 101 -25.74 -10.17 24.52
C LEU A 101 -25.40 -9.70 25.94
N LYS A 102 -24.36 -8.87 26.11
CA LYS A 102 -24.01 -8.28 27.41
C LYS A 102 -25.16 -7.43 27.97
N ALA A 103 -25.80 -6.62 27.15
CA ALA A 103 -26.96 -5.83 27.57
C ALA A 103 -28.13 -6.73 28.02
N LYS A 104 -28.38 -7.83 27.32
CA LYS A 104 -29.38 -8.83 27.73
C LYS A 104 -29.02 -9.53 29.04
N GLU A 105 -27.76 -9.92 29.22
CA GLU A 105 -27.29 -10.51 30.49
C GLU A 105 -27.49 -9.56 31.67
N GLN A 106 -27.14 -8.28 31.50
CA GLN A 106 -27.36 -7.26 32.53
C GLN A 106 -28.85 -7.08 32.86
N GLN A 107 -29.73 -7.08 31.85
CA GLN A 107 -31.18 -7.01 32.07
C GLN A 107 -31.73 -8.25 32.79
N MET A 108 -31.19 -9.44 32.53
CA MET A 108 -31.59 -10.65 33.25
C MET A 108 -31.09 -10.68 34.69
N GLN A 109 -29.91 -10.10 34.98
CA GLN A 109 -29.36 -9.99 36.33
C GLN A 109 -30.08 -8.93 37.19
N GLN A 110 -30.80 -7.99 36.58
CA GLN A 110 -31.58 -6.95 37.26
C GLN A 110 -33.05 -7.33 37.52
N LYS A 111 -33.47 -8.54 37.13
CA LYS A 111 -34.78 -9.12 37.43
C LYS A 111 -34.67 -10.15 38.55
#